data_AF-A0A4R5MJU6-F1
#
_entry.id   AF-A0A4R5MJU6-F1
#
_cell.length_a   1.000
_cell.length_b   1.000
_cell.length_c   1.000
_cell.angle_alpha   90.00
_cell.angle_beta   90.00
_cell.angle_gamma   90.00
#
_symmetry.space_group_name_H-M   'P 1'
#
loop_
_entity.id
_entity.type
_entity.pdbx_description
1 polymer ?
#
loop_
_entity_poly.entity_id
_entity_poly.type
_entity_poly.pdbx_seq_one_letter_code
_entity_poly.pdbx_strand_id
1 'polypeptide(L)'
;MEDPIEELRKKILENFISTKSDWIEKTYNSQQYQQELKYIKDISADYIDTLRAISFYSTRGGAIYNKFLCIRAIDDLIQSAIAILTLVGNGIHNTVKRELRYLIEMITKYVVVDYVKMGESFEVKTEYLRDEIPNSSIDIVNEYSTPFSVNTKEQFQSEIKDFFYKACAYVHPSKKQIDEQVRNYELGNTVGFESSKMFNEINKLVFRAYDMILTMVFHSFGYSMSKDLFEQIFNDNPKWKFHKGKYVKEYSETLFN
;
A
#
# COMPACT_ATOMS: atom_id res chain seq x y z
N MET A 1 -13.35 54.17 5.97
CA MET A 1 -12.30 53.19 6.33
C MET A 1 -12.99 51.84 6.29
N GLU A 2 -12.59 50.96 5.39
CA GLU A 2 -13.03 49.56 5.44
C GLU A 2 -12.62 48.97 6.80
N ASP A 3 -13.43 48.08 7.35
CA ASP A 3 -13.12 47.37 8.60
C ASP A 3 -11.81 46.60 8.40
N PRO A 4 -10.78 46.78 9.26
CA PRO A 4 -9.51 46.04 9.18
C PRO A 4 -9.69 44.52 9.09
N ILE A 5 -10.76 43.97 9.66
CA ILE A 5 -11.11 42.54 9.57
C ILE A 5 -11.60 42.18 8.16
N GLU A 6 -12.43 43.03 7.55
CA GLU A 6 -12.88 42.84 6.16
C GLU A 6 -11.73 42.96 5.16
N GLU A 7 -10.83 43.92 5.38
CA GLU A 7 -9.64 44.11 4.54
C GLU A 7 -8.71 42.89 4.61
N LEU A 8 -8.46 42.37 5.83
CA LEU A 8 -7.67 41.15 6.02
C LEU A 8 -8.33 39.94 5.36
N ARG A 9 -9.64 39.78 5.51
CA ARG A 9 -10.41 38.69 4.89
C ARG A 9 -10.28 38.72 3.37
N LYS A 10 -10.41 39.90 2.76
CA LYS A 10 -10.29 40.09 1.31
C LYS A 10 -8.89 39.72 0.81
N LYS A 11 -7.84 40.21 1.49
CA LYS A 11 -6.45 39.87 1.18
C LYS A 11 -6.16 38.36 1.27
N ILE A 12 -6.68 37.68 2.29
CA ILE A 12 -6.51 36.23 2.45
C ILE A 12 -7.19 35.48 1.30
N LEU A 13 -8.43 35.85 0.95
CA LEU A 13 -9.18 35.23 -0.14
C LEU A 13 -8.48 35.42 -1.49
N GLU A 14 -8.04 36.64 -1.79
CA GLU A 14 -7.31 36.96 -3.03
C GLU A 14 -6.00 36.16 -3.14
N ASN A 15 -5.21 36.10 -2.05
CA ASN A 15 -3.99 35.29 -2.02
C ASN A 15 -4.26 33.80 -2.20
N PHE A 16 -5.30 33.27 -1.55
CA PHE A 16 -5.68 31.86 -1.70
C PHE A 16 -6.10 31.53 -3.14
N ILE A 17 -6.95 32.36 -3.75
CA ILE A 17 -7.40 32.18 -5.14
C ILE A 17 -6.21 32.24 -6.10
N SER A 18 -5.33 33.23 -5.92
CA SER A 18 -4.13 33.41 -6.73
C SER A 18 -3.20 32.18 -6.64
N THR A 19 -2.87 31.76 -5.42
CA THR A 19 -2.01 30.59 -5.17
C THR A 19 -2.59 29.32 -5.78
N LYS A 20 -3.91 29.13 -5.63
CA LYS A 20 -4.61 27.99 -6.20
C LYS A 20 -4.58 27.99 -7.73
N SER A 21 -4.83 29.15 -8.35
CA SER A 21 -4.77 29.29 -9.80
C SER A 21 -3.38 28.97 -10.34
N ASP A 22 -2.35 29.54 -9.70
CA ASP A 22 -0.95 29.33 -10.04
C ASP A 22 -0.56 27.85 -9.94
N TRP A 23 -0.95 27.18 -8.85
CA TRP A 23 -0.66 25.76 -8.68
C TRP A 23 -1.40 24.90 -9.71
N ILE A 24 -2.65 25.22 -10.02
CA ILE A 24 -3.42 24.50 -11.04
C ILE A 24 -2.71 24.58 -12.40
N GLU A 25 -2.33 25.79 -12.81
CA GLU A 25 -1.72 26.03 -14.12
C GLU A 25 -0.32 25.42 -14.22
N LYS A 26 0.53 25.64 -13.22
CA LYS A 26 1.95 25.27 -13.27
C LYS A 26 2.21 23.82 -12.87
N THR A 27 1.45 23.30 -11.91
CA THR A 27 1.73 22.00 -11.30
C THR A 27 0.66 20.98 -11.65
N TYR A 28 -0.61 21.22 -11.29
CA TYR A 28 -1.67 20.22 -11.47
C TYR A 28 -1.85 19.83 -12.94
N ASN A 29 -1.94 20.82 -13.84
CA ASN A 29 -2.10 20.60 -15.28
C ASN A 29 -0.80 20.17 -15.97
N SER A 30 0.33 20.15 -15.25
CA SER A 30 1.58 19.68 -15.82
C SER A 30 1.46 18.21 -16.24
N GLN A 31 2.10 17.87 -17.36
CA GLN A 31 2.11 16.51 -17.87
C GLN A 31 2.64 15.51 -16.83
N GLN A 32 3.67 15.90 -16.08
CA GLN A 32 4.28 15.06 -15.05
C GLN A 32 3.28 14.76 -13.93
N TYR A 33 2.59 15.78 -13.39
CA TYR A 33 1.62 15.58 -12.31
C TYR A 33 0.45 14.71 -12.76
N GLN A 34 -0.08 14.96 -13.96
CA GLN A 34 -1.17 14.15 -14.53
C GLN A 34 -0.76 12.70 -14.78
N GLN A 35 0.48 12.44 -15.18
CA GLN A 35 1.01 11.08 -15.31
C GLN A 35 1.09 10.37 -13.95
N GLU A 36 1.53 11.05 -12.89
CA GLU A 36 1.58 10.48 -11.54
C GLU A 36 0.17 10.22 -10.98
N LEU A 37 -0.79 11.12 -11.22
CA LEU A 37 -2.21 10.91 -10.89
C LEU A 37 -2.80 9.72 -11.62
N LYS A 38 -2.46 9.54 -12.90
CA LYS A 38 -2.90 8.37 -13.65
C LYS A 38 -2.23 7.11 -13.12
N TYR A 39 -0.94 7.16 -12.80
CA TYR A 39 -0.20 6.01 -12.30
C TYR A 39 -0.78 5.47 -10.99
N ILE A 40 -1.10 6.33 -10.01
CA ILE A 40 -1.73 5.87 -8.76
C ILE A 40 -3.08 5.20 -9.01
N LYS A 41 -3.89 5.74 -9.93
CA LYS A 41 -5.17 5.14 -10.33
C LYS A 41 -4.97 3.77 -10.93
N ASP A 42 -4.03 3.64 -11.87
CA ASP A 42 -3.75 2.38 -12.54
C ASP A 42 -3.26 1.31 -11.54
N ILE A 43 -2.28 1.63 -10.66
CA ILE A 43 -1.75 0.64 -9.71
C ILE A 43 -2.78 0.26 -8.63
N SER A 44 -3.63 1.19 -8.19
CA SER A 44 -4.70 0.90 -7.23
C SER A 44 -5.79 0.05 -7.86
N ALA A 45 -6.16 0.31 -9.12
CA ALA A 45 -7.12 -0.51 -9.85
C ALA A 45 -6.60 -1.94 -10.02
N ASP A 46 -5.38 -2.11 -10.51
CA ASP A 46 -4.76 -3.42 -10.69
C ASP A 46 -4.62 -4.18 -9.37
N TYR A 47 -4.30 -3.49 -8.27
CA TYR A 47 -4.21 -4.09 -6.94
C TYR A 47 -5.57 -4.60 -6.46
N ILE A 48 -6.61 -3.77 -6.57
CA ILE A 48 -7.98 -4.12 -6.18
C ILE A 48 -8.51 -5.28 -7.02
N ASP A 49 -8.31 -5.23 -8.34
CA ASP A 49 -8.80 -6.27 -9.24
C ASP A 49 -8.05 -7.60 -9.03
N THR A 50 -6.77 -7.55 -8.67
CA THR A 50 -6.01 -8.75 -8.24
C THR A 50 -6.62 -9.37 -6.98
N LEU A 51 -6.88 -8.55 -5.95
CA LEU A 51 -7.48 -9.03 -4.71
C LEU A 51 -8.89 -9.61 -4.93
N ARG A 52 -9.69 -8.97 -5.78
CA ARG A 52 -11.01 -9.49 -6.19
C ARG A 52 -10.91 -10.82 -6.92
N ALA A 53 -9.96 -10.93 -7.86
CA ALA A 53 -9.71 -12.19 -8.57
C ALA A 53 -9.36 -13.31 -7.59
N ILE A 54 -8.48 -13.05 -6.62
CA ILE A 54 -8.14 -14.00 -5.56
C ILE A 54 -9.37 -14.36 -4.72
N SER A 55 -10.15 -13.37 -4.27
CA SER A 55 -11.36 -13.59 -3.49
C SER A 55 -12.37 -14.47 -4.25
N PHE A 56 -12.68 -14.13 -5.50
CA PHE A 56 -13.59 -14.92 -6.32
C PHE A 56 -13.07 -16.33 -6.58
N TYR A 57 -11.78 -16.47 -6.90
CA TYR A 57 -11.20 -17.79 -7.17
C TYR A 57 -11.12 -18.65 -5.91
N SER A 58 -10.94 -18.04 -4.73
CA SER A 58 -10.93 -18.73 -3.44
C SER A 58 -12.25 -19.45 -3.13
N THR A 59 -13.38 -18.95 -3.65
CA THR A 59 -14.69 -19.61 -3.47
C THR A 59 -14.71 -21.04 -4.05
N ARG A 60 -13.84 -21.33 -5.04
CA ARG A 60 -13.69 -22.67 -5.62
C ARG A 60 -12.99 -23.66 -4.69
N GLY A 61 -12.15 -23.19 -3.77
CA GLY A 61 -11.47 -24.01 -2.77
C GLY A 61 -12.35 -24.40 -1.57
N GLY A 62 -13.63 -24.05 -1.61
CA GLY A 62 -14.61 -24.41 -0.58
C GLY A 62 -14.25 -23.87 0.81
N ALA A 63 -14.49 -24.68 1.84
CA ALA A 63 -14.36 -24.26 3.23
C ALA A 63 -12.91 -24.02 3.71
N ILE A 64 -11.89 -24.35 2.90
CA ILE A 64 -10.48 -24.19 3.27
C ILE A 64 -10.15 -22.71 3.44
N TYR A 65 -10.49 -21.88 2.44
CA TYR A 65 -10.14 -20.46 2.45
C TYR A 65 -10.96 -19.62 3.44
N ASN A 66 -12.12 -20.12 3.87
CA ASN A 66 -12.86 -19.52 4.99
C ASN A 66 -12.06 -19.51 6.30
N LYS A 67 -11.02 -20.33 6.40
CA LYS A 67 -10.13 -20.41 7.56
C LYS A 67 -8.87 -19.56 7.40
N PHE A 68 -8.62 -18.92 6.25
CA PHE A 68 -7.40 -18.16 6.01
C PHE A 68 -7.58 -16.69 6.38
N LEU A 69 -6.72 -16.18 7.25
CA LEU A 69 -6.75 -14.78 7.67
C LEU A 69 -6.45 -13.85 6.49
N CYS A 70 -5.47 -14.19 5.65
CA CYS A 70 -5.13 -13.38 4.47
C CYS A 70 -6.28 -13.23 3.47
N ILE A 71 -7.07 -14.29 3.27
CA ILE A 71 -8.20 -14.26 2.34
C ILE A 71 -9.36 -13.46 2.93
N ARG A 72 -9.63 -13.63 4.23
CA ARG A 72 -10.67 -12.84 4.92
C ARG A 72 -10.33 -11.35 5.00
N ALA A 73 -9.04 -11.00 4.99
CA ALA A 73 -8.59 -9.62 4.99
C ALA A 73 -8.74 -8.90 3.64
N ILE A 74 -9.15 -9.59 2.56
CA ILE A 74 -9.21 -9.00 1.21
C ILE A 74 -10.10 -7.75 1.19
N ASP A 75 -11.26 -7.78 1.84
CA ASP A 75 -12.16 -6.63 1.86
C ASP A 75 -11.53 -5.44 2.59
N ASP A 76 -10.79 -5.67 3.67
CA ASP A 76 -10.05 -4.62 4.38
C ASP A 76 -8.92 -4.06 3.51
N LEU A 77 -8.17 -4.92 2.80
CA LEU A 77 -7.14 -4.50 1.85
C LEU A 77 -7.71 -3.65 0.70
N ILE A 78 -8.89 -4.00 0.18
CA ILE A 78 -9.59 -3.24 -0.86
C ILE A 78 -10.06 -1.89 -0.32
N GLN A 79 -10.66 -1.87 0.88
CA GLN A 79 -11.09 -0.63 1.54
C GLN A 79 -9.91 0.33 1.74
N SER A 80 -8.79 -0.17 2.28
CA SER A 80 -7.58 0.62 2.45
C SER A 80 -7.00 1.09 1.12
N ALA A 81 -7.06 0.30 0.05
CA ALA A 81 -6.60 0.74 -1.26
C ALA A 81 -7.42 1.91 -1.83
N ILE A 82 -8.74 1.87 -1.66
CA ILE A 82 -9.64 2.97 -2.04
C ILE A 82 -9.35 4.23 -1.20
N ALA A 83 -9.13 4.05 0.11
CA ALA A 83 -8.76 5.14 1.00
C ALA A 83 -7.41 5.75 0.60
N ILE A 84 -6.40 4.93 0.33
CA ILE A 84 -5.07 5.38 -0.13
C ILE A 84 -5.19 6.18 -1.42
N LEU A 85 -5.92 5.68 -2.42
CA LEU A 85 -6.13 6.40 -3.68
C LEU A 85 -6.75 7.79 -3.43
N THR A 86 -7.76 7.85 -2.58
CA THR A 86 -8.46 9.10 -2.22
C THR A 86 -7.52 10.06 -1.49
N LEU A 87 -6.77 9.57 -0.49
CA LEU A 87 -5.85 10.37 0.31
C LEU A 87 -4.68 10.89 -0.52
N VAL A 88 -4.07 10.06 -1.37
CA VAL A 88 -2.99 10.46 -2.29
C VAL A 88 -3.48 11.51 -3.28
N GLY A 89 -4.65 11.32 -3.89
CA GLY A 89 -5.23 12.29 -4.82
C GLY A 89 -5.56 13.65 -4.19
N ASN A 90 -5.71 13.71 -2.86
CA ASN A 90 -5.91 14.94 -2.09
C ASN A 90 -4.67 15.38 -1.31
N GLY A 91 -3.50 14.78 -1.58
CA GLY A 91 -2.24 15.26 -1.00
C GLY A 91 -1.93 14.81 0.43
N ILE A 92 -2.72 13.90 0.99
CA ILE A 92 -2.66 13.49 2.40
C ILE A 92 -1.65 12.35 2.60
N HIS A 93 -0.39 12.58 2.20
CA HIS A 93 0.63 11.54 2.07
C HIS A 93 1.09 10.92 3.40
N ASN A 94 1.12 11.68 4.50
CA ASN A 94 1.54 11.15 5.80
C ASN A 94 0.53 10.13 6.36
N THR A 95 -0.77 10.34 6.12
CA THR A 95 -1.79 9.36 6.48
C THR A 95 -1.65 8.09 5.65
N VAL A 96 -1.36 8.22 4.35
CA VAL A 96 -1.06 7.07 3.48
C VAL A 96 0.12 6.25 4.00
N LYS A 97 1.21 6.88 4.43
CA LYS A 97 2.36 6.17 5.02
C LYS A 97 1.97 5.37 6.27
N ARG A 98 1.11 5.92 7.13
CA ARG A 98 0.58 5.22 8.31
C ARG A 98 -0.31 4.03 7.92
N GLU A 99 -1.15 4.22 6.93
CA GLU A 99 -2.02 3.15 6.41
C GLU A 99 -1.20 2.00 5.81
N LEU A 100 -0.20 2.32 4.97
CA LEU A 100 0.68 1.31 4.38
C LEU A 100 1.47 0.53 5.44
N ARG A 101 1.89 1.19 6.54
CA ARG A 101 2.51 0.50 7.69
C ARG A 101 1.56 -0.55 8.25
N TYR A 102 0.33 -0.15 8.53
CA TYR A 102 -0.70 -1.04 9.08
C TYR A 102 -0.96 -2.23 8.15
N LEU A 103 -1.12 -1.98 6.85
CA LEU A 103 -1.36 -3.04 5.87
C LEU A 103 -0.22 -4.07 5.80
N ILE A 104 1.04 -3.60 5.76
CA ILE A 104 2.21 -4.47 5.77
C ILE A 104 2.27 -5.29 7.05
N GLU A 105 2.05 -4.66 8.20
CA GLU A 105 2.04 -5.34 9.50
C GLU A 105 0.95 -6.41 9.57
N MET A 106 -0.28 -6.05 9.21
CA MET A 106 -1.44 -6.92 9.23
C MET A 106 -1.20 -8.16 8.36
N ILE A 107 -0.86 -7.97 7.07
CA ILE A 107 -0.75 -9.10 6.15
C ILE A 107 0.43 -10.00 6.49
N THR A 108 1.54 -9.43 6.99
CA THR A 108 2.71 -10.20 7.42
C THR A 108 2.35 -11.12 8.58
N LYS A 109 1.63 -10.58 9.58
CA LYS A 109 1.15 -11.38 10.71
C LYS A 109 0.18 -12.46 10.24
N TYR A 110 -0.77 -12.11 9.37
CA TYR A 110 -1.79 -13.04 8.90
C TYR A 110 -1.18 -14.20 8.12
N VAL A 111 -0.23 -13.95 7.23
CA VAL A 111 0.39 -15.02 6.45
C VAL A 111 1.22 -15.96 7.33
N VAL A 112 1.92 -15.42 8.33
CA VAL A 112 2.65 -16.26 9.30
C VAL A 112 1.67 -17.12 10.10
N VAL A 113 0.57 -16.56 10.61
CA VAL A 113 -0.43 -17.32 11.35
C VAL A 113 -1.07 -18.40 10.48
N ASP A 114 -1.41 -18.07 9.23
CA ASP A 114 -1.98 -19.03 8.27
C ASP A 114 -1.05 -20.21 8.01
N TYR A 115 0.26 -19.98 8.03
CA TYR A 115 1.27 -21.04 7.85
C TYR A 115 1.52 -21.86 9.12
N VAL A 116 1.68 -21.19 10.26
CA VAL A 116 1.92 -21.87 11.55
C VAL A 116 0.72 -22.72 11.98
N LYS A 117 -0.49 -22.25 11.68
CA LYS A 117 -1.76 -22.90 12.03
C LYS A 117 -2.49 -23.40 10.79
N MET A 118 -1.74 -23.91 9.81
CA MET A 118 -2.29 -24.46 8.59
C MET A 118 -3.30 -25.59 8.91
N GLY A 119 -4.47 -25.56 8.27
CA GLY A 119 -5.55 -26.55 8.47
C GLY A 119 -6.43 -26.35 9.71
N GLU A 120 -5.96 -25.56 10.69
CA GLU A 120 -6.69 -25.25 11.92
C GLU A 120 -7.92 -24.37 11.66
N SER A 121 -8.83 -24.32 12.65
CA SER A 121 -10.02 -23.46 12.58
C SER A 121 -9.66 -21.97 12.62
N PHE A 122 -10.61 -21.14 12.21
CA PHE A 122 -10.41 -19.69 12.23
C PHE A 122 -10.25 -19.17 13.67
N GLU A 123 -11.02 -19.72 14.61
CA GLU A 123 -10.99 -19.36 16.02
C GLU A 123 -9.58 -19.57 16.60
N VAL A 124 -9.00 -20.76 16.38
CA VAL A 124 -7.63 -21.10 16.81
C VAL A 124 -6.61 -20.12 16.23
N LYS A 125 -6.77 -19.74 14.95
CA LYS A 125 -5.88 -18.76 14.31
C LYS A 125 -6.00 -17.38 14.93
N THR A 126 -7.22 -16.92 15.23
CA THR A 126 -7.43 -15.62 15.87
C THR A 126 -6.94 -15.57 17.32
N GLU A 127 -7.05 -16.69 18.05
CA GLU A 127 -6.48 -16.82 19.40
C GLU A 127 -4.95 -16.77 19.34
N TYR A 128 -4.34 -17.54 18.43
CA TYR A 128 -2.89 -17.51 18.23
C TYR A 128 -2.39 -16.12 17.82
N LEU A 129 -3.11 -15.42 16.94
CA LEU A 129 -2.81 -14.03 16.57
C LEU A 129 -2.85 -13.09 17.79
N ARG A 130 -3.78 -13.29 18.73
CA ARG A 130 -3.91 -12.45 19.92
C ARG A 130 -2.82 -12.73 20.94
N ASP A 131 -2.52 -14.01 21.16
CA ASP A 131 -1.74 -14.46 22.32
C ASP A 131 -0.24 -14.59 22.01
N GLU A 132 0.11 -15.01 20.78
CA GLU A 132 1.49 -15.37 20.42
C GLU A 132 2.14 -14.40 19.44
N ILE A 133 1.35 -13.61 18.69
CA ILE A 133 1.89 -12.63 17.74
C ILE A 133 2.05 -11.26 18.41
N PRO A 134 3.25 -10.64 18.37
CA PRO A 134 3.47 -9.33 18.98
C PRO A 134 2.55 -8.24 18.41
N ASN A 135 1.89 -7.47 19.28
CA ASN A 135 0.96 -6.41 18.86
C ASN A 135 1.63 -5.27 18.06
N SER A 136 2.85 -4.90 18.41
CA SER A 136 3.55 -3.73 17.85
C SER A 136 4.98 -4.05 17.40
N SER A 137 5.17 -5.17 16.72
CA SER A 137 6.43 -5.51 16.05
C SER A 137 6.17 -6.27 14.75
N ILE A 138 7.09 -6.09 13.79
CA ILE A 138 7.13 -6.81 12.53
C ILE A 138 8.14 -7.97 12.54
N ASP A 139 8.84 -8.21 13.67
CA ASP A 139 9.93 -9.18 13.72
C ASP A 139 9.52 -10.61 13.41
N ILE A 140 8.24 -10.92 13.58
CA ILE A 140 7.62 -12.18 13.18
C ILE A 140 7.82 -12.50 11.69
N VAL A 141 8.12 -11.50 10.84
CA VAL A 141 8.47 -11.72 9.43
C VAL A 141 9.65 -12.69 9.25
N ASN A 142 10.53 -12.82 10.25
CA ASN A 142 11.63 -13.78 10.22
C ASN A 142 11.14 -15.23 10.17
N GLU A 143 9.98 -15.51 10.77
CA GLU A 143 9.33 -16.83 10.77
C GLU A 143 8.56 -17.10 9.48
N TYR A 144 8.40 -16.09 8.63
CA TYR A 144 7.69 -16.24 7.37
C TYR A 144 8.46 -17.15 6.40
N SER A 145 7.93 -18.35 6.19
CA SER A 145 8.40 -19.24 5.13
C SER A 145 7.97 -18.70 3.76
N THR A 146 8.82 -18.76 2.74
CA THR A 146 8.48 -18.32 1.39
C THR A 146 8.90 -19.39 0.39
N PRO A 147 8.24 -19.49 -0.78
CA PRO A 147 8.66 -20.34 -1.89
C PRO A 147 9.87 -19.79 -2.65
N PHE A 148 10.43 -18.66 -2.19
CA PHE A 148 11.60 -18.05 -2.81
C PHE A 148 12.90 -18.80 -2.52
N SER A 149 13.92 -18.53 -3.34
CA SER A 149 15.31 -18.87 -3.00
C SER A 149 15.71 -18.23 -1.67
N VAL A 150 16.71 -18.80 -0.99
CA VAL A 150 17.22 -18.30 0.30
C VAL A 150 17.59 -16.81 0.22
N ASN A 151 18.33 -16.41 -0.81
CA ASN A 151 18.74 -15.02 -1.00
C ASN A 151 17.54 -14.08 -1.21
N THR A 152 16.58 -14.47 -2.06
CA THR A 152 15.39 -13.65 -2.33
C THR A 152 14.48 -13.55 -1.10
N LYS A 153 14.36 -14.64 -0.32
CA LYS A 153 13.66 -14.66 0.96
C LYS A 153 14.26 -13.66 1.95
N GLU A 154 15.56 -13.71 2.18
CA GLU A 154 16.25 -12.79 3.11
C GLU A 154 16.07 -11.33 2.70
N GLN A 155 16.19 -11.04 1.40
CA GLN A 155 15.91 -9.70 0.88
C GLN A 155 14.46 -9.28 1.11
N PHE A 156 13.49 -10.16 0.83
CA PHE A 156 12.07 -9.88 1.04
C PHE A 156 11.75 -9.56 2.51
N GLN A 157 12.23 -10.39 3.43
CA GLN A 157 12.04 -10.18 4.87
C GLN A 157 12.69 -8.87 5.33
N SER A 158 13.92 -8.60 4.88
CA SER A 158 14.64 -7.36 5.20
C SER A 158 13.91 -6.12 4.66
N GLU A 159 13.40 -6.17 3.44
CA GLU A 159 12.67 -5.05 2.84
C GLU A 159 11.32 -4.77 3.53
N ILE A 160 10.60 -5.81 3.98
CA ILE A 160 9.40 -5.64 4.82
C ILE A 160 9.75 -4.91 6.12
N LYS A 161 10.82 -5.34 6.82
CA LYS A 161 11.26 -4.69 8.05
C LYS A 161 11.63 -3.23 7.81
N ASP A 162 12.47 -2.98 6.80
CA ASP A 162 12.89 -1.64 6.41
C ASP A 162 11.68 -0.73 6.11
N PHE A 163 10.73 -1.24 5.34
CA PHE A 163 9.49 -0.51 5.02
C PHE A 163 8.71 -0.18 6.29
N PHE A 164 8.47 -1.18 7.14
CA PHE A 164 7.72 -1.03 8.38
C PHE A 164 8.34 0.03 9.30
N TYR A 165 9.63 -0.09 9.61
CA TYR A 165 10.31 0.84 10.53
C TYR A 165 10.39 2.28 9.96
N LYS A 166 10.61 2.43 8.65
CA LYS A 166 10.55 3.75 8.01
C LYS A 166 9.16 4.37 8.10
N ALA A 167 8.11 3.57 7.95
CA ALA A 167 6.74 4.03 8.06
C ALA A 167 6.32 4.33 9.52
N CYS A 168 6.89 3.63 10.51
CA CYS A 168 6.71 3.92 11.95
C CYS A 168 7.13 5.34 12.32
N ALA A 169 8.12 5.93 11.64
CA ALA A 169 8.53 7.32 11.84
C ALA A 169 7.42 8.34 11.55
N TYR A 170 6.32 7.89 10.91
CA TYR A 170 5.16 8.72 10.60
C TYR A 170 3.96 8.53 11.55
N VAL A 171 4.07 7.64 12.55
CA VAL A 171 2.99 7.32 13.51
C VAL A 171 2.93 8.31 14.66
N HIS A 172 4.09 8.65 15.23
CA HIS A 172 4.23 9.60 16.32
C HIS A 172 4.90 10.88 15.85
N PRO A 173 4.50 12.06 16.36
CA PRO A 173 5.19 13.32 16.10
C PRO A 173 6.70 13.16 16.33
N SER A 174 7.48 13.38 15.28
CA SER A 174 8.94 13.31 15.33
C SER A 174 9.54 14.59 14.77
N LYS A 175 10.76 14.92 15.21
CA LYS A 175 11.53 16.04 14.65
C LYS A 175 11.61 15.96 13.13
N LYS A 176 11.83 14.75 12.59
CA LYS A 176 11.84 14.50 11.14
C LYS A 176 10.56 14.96 10.45
N GLN A 177 9.39 14.62 11.00
CA GLN A 177 8.12 15.04 10.41
C GLN A 177 7.93 16.56 10.47
N ILE A 178 8.33 17.20 11.57
CA ILE A 178 8.25 18.66 11.72
C ILE A 178 9.17 19.34 10.71
N ASP A 179 10.42 18.89 10.60
CA ASP A 179 11.41 19.43 9.66
C ASP A 179 10.95 19.23 8.20
N GLU A 180 10.32 18.10 7.87
CA GLU A 180 9.70 17.86 6.56
C GLU A 180 8.54 18.81 6.30
N GLN A 181 7.67 19.07 7.29
CA GLN A 181 6.54 19.99 7.15
C GLN A 181 7.00 21.44 6.96
N VAL A 182 7.98 21.89 7.76
CA VAL A 182 8.55 23.24 7.64
C VAL A 182 9.17 23.43 6.26
N ARG A 183 9.99 22.47 5.80
CA ARG A 183 10.60 22.53 4.46
C ARG A 183 9.55 22.54 3.35
N ASN A 184 8.51 21.72 3.46
CA ASN A 184 7.44 21.70 2.46
C ASN A 184 6.72 23.05 2.41
N TYR A 185 6.41 23.63 3.57
CA TYR A 185 5.80 24.94 3.68
C TYR A 185 6.68 26.05 3.07
N GLU A 186 7.99 26.05 3.35
CA GLU A 186 8.95 26.99 2.75
C GLU A 186 9.02 26.88 1.21
N LEU A 187 8.78 25.69 0.67
CA LEU A 187 8.71 25.43 -0.77
C LEU A 187 7.31 25.68 -1.36
N GLY A 188 6.35 26.18 -0.58
CA GLY A 188 4.98 26.41 -1.00
C GLY A 188 4.13 25.13 -1.16
N ASN A 189 4.65 23.97 -0.74
CA ASN A 189 3.93 22.72 -0.76
C ASN A 189 3.09 22.59 0.52
N THR A 190 1.77 22.53 0.36
CA THR A 190 0.82 22.28 1.44
C THR A 190 -0.15 21.19 1.02
N VAL A 191 -0.99 20.72 1.94
CA VAL A 191 -1.99 19.66 1.64
C VAL A 191 -2.93 20.15 0.53
N GLY A 192 -3.02 19.37 -0.55
CA GLY A 192 -3.76 19.70 -1.77
C GLY A 192 -3.00 20.60 -2.75
N PHE A 193 -1.74 20.94 -2.46
CA PHE A 193 -0.86 21.77 -3.27
C PHE A 193 0.53 21.14 -3.39
N GLU A 194 0.60 19.83 -3.62
CA GLU A 194 1.85 19.09 -3.71
C GLU A 194 2.57 19.32 -5.04
N SER A 195 3.89 19.17 -5.01
CA SER A 195 4.69 19.06 -6.24
C SER A 195 4.58 17.67 -6.89
N SER A 196 4.85 17.61 -8.20
CA SER A 196 4.92 16.35 -8.95
C SER A 196 5.96 15.37 -8.37
N LYS A 197 7.04 15.89 -7.76
CA LYS A 197 8.06 15.08 -7.10
C LYS A 197 7.50 14.36 -5.86
N MET A 198 6.76 15.07 -5.01
CA MET A 198 6.11 14.48 -3.84
C MET A 198 5.11 13.39 -4.25
N PHE A 199 4.39 13.61 -5.35
CA PHE A 199 3.47 12.63 -5.92
C PHE A 199 4.20 11.37 -6.43
N ASN A 200 5.30 11.54 -7.16
CA ASN A 200 6.13 10.43 -7.62
C ASN A 200 6.68 9.60 -6.44
N GLU A 201 7.14 10.27 -5.38
CA GLU A 201 7.67 9.61 -4.19
C GLU A 201 6.61 8.76 -3.48
N ILE A 202 5.39 9.28 -3.30
CA ILE A 202 4.31 8.50 -2.67
C ILE A 202 3.86 7.34 -3.57
N ASN A 203 3.81 7.53 -4.89
CA ASN A 203 3.48 6.47 -5.84
C ASN A 203 4.44 5.28 -5.78
N LYS A 204 5.74 5.55 -5.70
CA LYS A 204 6.77 4.51 -5.52
C LYS A 204 6.57 3.75 -4.22
N LEU A 205 6.24 4.46 -3.14
CA LEU A 205 6.00 3.85 -1.84
C LEU A 205 4.75 2.94 -1.85
N VAL A 206 3.65 3.43 -2.43
CA VAL A 206 2.41 2.65 -2.58
C VAL A 206 2.65 1.41 -3.43
N PHE A 207 3.29 1.55 -4.60
CA PHE A 207 3.58 0.42 -5.49
C PHE A 207 4.43 -0.65 -4.79
N ARG A 208 5.51 -0.25 -4.09
CA ARG A 208 6.37 -1.17 -3.35
C ARG A 208 5.60 -1.91 -2.25
N ALA A 209 4.74 -1.22 -1.51
CA ALA A 209 3.91 -1.86 -0.49
C ALA A 209 2.92 -2.86 -1.09
N TYR A 210 2.21 -2.47 -2.15
CA TYR A 210 1.27 -3.34 -2.85
C TYR A 210 1.97 -4.57 -3.44
N ASP A 211 3.16 -4.44 -4.02
CA ASP A 211 3.95 -5.58 -4.51
C ASP A 211 4.24 -6.60 -3.39
N MET A 212 4.69 -6.14 -2.21
CA MET A 212 4.94 -7.01 -1.07
C MET A 212 3.65 -7.64 -0.52
N ILE A 213 2.56 -6.87 -0.43
CA ILE A 213 1.27 -7.36 0.06
C ILE A 213 0.70 -8.42 -0.89
N LEU A 214 0.64 -8.14 -2.19
CA LEU A 214 0.17 -9.11 -3.18
C LEU A 214 0.99 -10.39 -3.15
N THR A 215 2.32 -10.27 -3.04
CA THR A 215 3.21 -11.44 -2.89
C THR A 215 2.79 -12.31 -1.70
N MET A 216 2.56 -11.70 -0.52
CA MET A 216 2.11 -12.43 0.67
C MET A 216 0.72 -13.04 0.52
N VAL A 217 -0.21 -12.32 -0.11
CA VAL A 217 -1.56 -12.84 -0.39
C VAL A 217 -1.49 -14.03 -1.35
N PHE A 218 -0.69 -13.96 -2.41
CA PHE A 218 -0.50 -15.07 -3.35
C PHE A 218 0.16 -16.29 -2.71
N HIS A 219 1.17 -16.08 -1.86
CA HIS A 219 1.78 -17.15 -1.07
C HIS A 219 0.73 -17.85 -0.20
N SER A 220 -0.08 -17.08 0.54
CA SER A 220 -1.18 -17.60 1.36
C SER A 220 -2.25 -18.32 0.52
N PHE A 221 -2.51 -17.83 -0.69
CA PHE A 221 -3.48 -18.43 -1.61
C PHE A 221 -3.02 -19.81 -2.11
N GLY A 222 -1.71 -20.05 -2.12
CA GLY A 222 -1.10 -21.33 -2.44
C GLY A 222 -0.72 -21.48 -3.90
N TYR A 223 0.28 -22.33 -4.15
CA TYR A 223 0.96 -22.47 -5.45
C TYR A 223 0.01 -22.76 -6.61
N SER A 224 -0.82 -23.81 -6.51
CA SER A 224 -1.69 -24.23 -7.63
C SER A 224 -2.69 -23.16 -8.01
N MET A 225 -3.32 -22.52 -7.03
CA MET A 225 -4.40 -21.55 -7.26
C MET A 225 -3.84 -20.22 -7.74
N SER A 226 -2.68 -19.82 -7.21
CA SER A 226 -1.94 -18.68 -7.76
C SER A 226 -1.53 -18.94 -9.21
N LYS A 227 -0.95 -20.11 -9.53
CA LYS A 227 -0.56 -20.47 -10.90
C LYS A 227 -1.72 -20.33 -11.88
N ASP A 228 -2.88 -20.89 -11.55
CA ASP A 228 -4.08 -20.77 -12.39
C ASP A 228 -4.46 -19.31 -12.65
N LEU A 229 -4.44 -18.44 -11.63
CA LEU A 229 -4.74 -17.01 -11.79
C LEU A 229 -3.72 -16.29 -12.68
N PHE A 230 -2.43 -16.61 -12.53
CA PHE A 230 -1.40 -16.05 -13.39
C PHE A 230 -1.60 -16.49 -14.84
N GLU A 231 -1.84 -17.78 -15.09
CA GLU A 231 -2.08 -18.31 -16.45
C GLU A 231 -3.35 -17.72 -17.09
N GLN A 232 -4.46 -17.66 -16.35
CA GLN A 232 -5.78 -17.37 -16.92
C GLN A 232 -6.13 -15.88 -16.95
N ILE A 233 -5.47 -15.06 -16.12
CA ILE A 233 -5.87 -13.65 -15.94
C ILE A 233 -4.68 -12.71 -16.12
N PHE A 234 -3.62 -12.89 -15.34
CA PHE A 234 -2.58 -11.86 -15.26
C PHE A 234 -1.61 -11.87 -16.45
N ASN A 235 -1.20 -13.05 -16.93
CA ASN A 235 -0.29 -13.17 -18.06
C ASN A 235 -0.92 -12.70 -19.39
N ASP A 236 -2.23 -12.88 -19.55
CA ASP A 236 -2.99 -12.37 -20.70
C ASP A 236 -3.20 -10.85 -20.67
N ASN A 237 -2.96 -10.21 -19.52
CA ASN A 237 -2.98 -8.76 -19.37
C ASN A 237 -1.55 -8.19 -19.28
N PRO A 238 -0.88 -7.88 -20.41
CA PRO A 238 0.48 -7.34 -20.40
C PRO A 238 0.57 -5.93 -19.80
N LYS A 239 -0.56 -5.27 -19.56
CA LYS A 239 -0.61 -3.93 -18.95
C LYS A 239 -0.71 -3.96 -17.43
N TRP A 240 -0.94 -5.13 -16.83
CA TRP A 240 -0.99 -5.29 -15.38
C TRP A 240 0.32 -4.83 -14.75
N LYS A 241 0.26 -3.84 -13.87
CA LYS A 241 1.44 -3.11 -13.37
C LYS A 241 2.37 -4.01 -12.55
N PHE A 242 1.85 -5.02 -11.88
CA PHE A 242 2.61 -5.87 -10.97
C PHE A 242 3.50 -6.90 -11.67
N HIS A 243 3.41 -7.04 -13.00
CA HIS A 243 4.47 -7.67 -13.80
C HIS A 243 5.84 -7.00 -13.62
N LYS A 244 5.85 -5.72 -13.21
CA LYS A 244 7.06 -4.94 -12.91
C LYS A 244 7.41 -4.89 -11.43
N GLY A 245 6.58 -5.51 -10.59
CA GLY A 245 6.85 -5.65 -9.16
C GLY A 245 8.05 -6.54 -8.93
N LYS A 246 8.90 -6.22 -7.96
CA LYS A 246 10.10 -7.01 -7.69
C LYS A 246 9.70 -8.42 -7.26
N TYR A 247 8.76 -8.51 -6.32
CA TYR A 247 8.46 -9.77 -5.65
C TYR A 247 7.32 -10.54 -6.31
N VAL A 248 6.32 -9.85 -6.86
CA VAL A 248 5.28 -10.50 -7.67
C VAL A 248 5.90 -11.16 -8.90
N LYS A 249 6.86 -10.49 -9.58
CA LYS A 249 7.58 -11.07 -10.73
C LYS A 249 8.37 -12.32 -10.34
N GLU A 250 9.17 -12.23 -9.28
CA GLU A 250 9.94 -13.37 -8.76
C GLU A 250 9.01 -14.54 -8.40
N TYR A 251 7.87 -14.26 -7.77
CA TYR A 251 6.91 -15.32 -7.43
C TYR A 251 6.30 -15.94 -8.68
N SER A 252 5.91 -15.13 -9.67
CA SER A 252 5.43 -15.63 -10.96
C SER A 252 6.45 -16.58 -11.59
N GLU A 253 7.73 -16.25 -11.60
CA GLU A 253 8.77 -17.13 -12.14
C GLU A 253 8.83 -18.46 -11.38
N THR A 254 8.68 -18.47 -10.05
CA THR A 254 8.62 -19.73 -9.29
C THR A 254 7.42 -20.63 -9.63
N LEU A 255 6.33 -20.08 -10.16
CA LEU A 255 5.12 -20.85 -10.54
C LEU A 255 5.27 -21.61 -11.87
N PHE A 256 6.21 -21.19 -12.71
CA PHE A 256 6.41 -21.72 -14.06
C PHE A 256 7.76 -22.41 -14.28
N ASN A 257 8.60 -22.44 -13.25
CA ASN A 257 9.87 -23.17 -13.21
C ASN A 257 9.71 -24.60 -12.72
#